data_AF-X6M822-F1
#
_entry.id   AF-X6M822-F1
#
_cell.length_a   1.000
_cell.length_b   1.000
_cell.length_c   1.000
_cell.angle_alpha   90.00
_cell.angle_beta   90.00
_cell.angle_gamma   90.00
#
_symmetry.space_group_name_H-M   'P 1'
#
loop_
_entity.id
_entity.type
_entity.pdbx_description
1 polymer ?
#
loop_
_entity_poly.entity_id
_entity_poly.type
_entity_poly.pdbx_seq_one_letter_code
_entity_poly.pdbx_strand_id
1 'polypeptide(L)'
;MHKEGSALDFLENEKQKYPQFETPYTEFSGLYKRRLWHPLTESLLAFVFAQGSFITSSSNLIDLYFNFIQGIENELNPYSLARIVTRISKQFQDLLQGLSFMQDRVMTLLQISNEAGDNKSQAKIKAKTKDNANLITKIATKNQQETLQSHLSILKSNGRMDTNILSAYVLHQLEIAHIYLIGDLPQKCFEILEFLSSQILFKLENVSAVYSEYYKICVQYYKVMKKADEYLRHAMYFLQYTDWTVANTILSTEKLMLANDIALAALLSTKCYNFSAIVTHPLMRVLTHDTDNERQYGWLFHTLNCFHQGDLIE
;
A
#
# COMPACT_ATOMS: atom_id res chain seq x y z
N MET A 1 25.35 20.99 3.79
CA MET A 1 25.23 22.40 3.38
C MET A 1 24.68 22.58 1.96
N HIS A 2 25.26 22.02 0.88
CA HIS A 2 24.67 22.21 -0.48
C HIS A 2 23.29 21.54 -0.72
N LYS A 3 22.98 20.42 -0.05
CA LYS A 3 21.68 19.74 -0.19
C LYS A 3 20.55 20.43 0.58
N GLU A 4 20.85 21.07 1.72
CA GLU A 4 19.85 21.76 2.56
C GLU A 4 19.31 23.04 1.87
N GLY A 5 20.15 23.75 1.11
CA GLY A 5 19.72 24.89 0.28
C GLY A 5 18.79 24.46 -0.85
N SER A 6 19.21 23.47 -1.65
CA SER A 6 18.42 22.97 -2.78
C SER A 6 17.03 22.42 -2.39
N ALA A 7 16.92 21.82 -1.21
CA ALA A 7 15.65 21.29 -0.69
C ALA A 7 14.67 22.42 -0.30
N LEU A 8 15.18 23.48 0.32
CA LEU A 8 14.38 24.65 0.69
C LEU A 8 14.00 25.50 -0.52
N ASP A 9 14.92 25.66 -1.47
CA ASP A 9 14.68 26.36 -2.74
C ASP A 9 13.58 25.65 -3.56
N PHE A 10 13.56 24.32 -3.55
CA PHE A 10 12.50 23.53 -4.19
C PHE A 10 11.14 23.77 -3.53
N LEU A 11 11.05 23.75 -2.20
CA LEU A 11 9.79 23.99 -1.47
C LEU A 11 9.26 25.42 -1.71
N GLU A 12 10.14 26.40 -1.84
CA GLU A 12 9.76 27.78 -2.14
C GLU A 12 9.24 27.94 -3.58
N ASN A 13 9.85 27.26 -4.55
CA ASN A 13 9.38 27.21 -5.93
C ASN A 13 8.02 26.48 -6.05
N GLU A 14 7.85 25.37 -5.34
CA GLU A 14 6.59 24.61 -5.31
C GLU A 14 5.46 25.40 -4.64
N LYS A 15 5.78 26.17 -3.60
CA LYS A 15 4.84 27.12 -2.98
C LYS A 15 4.35 28.16 -3.99
N GLN A 16 5.23 28.71 -4.82
CA GLN A 16 4.83 29.68 -5.86
C GLN A 16 3.97 29.04 -6.95
N LYS A 17 4.28 27.79 -7.31
CA LYS A 17 3.57 27.03 -8.35
C LYS A 17 2.18 26.56 -7.91
N TYR A 18 2.00 26.28 -6.63
CA TYR A 18 0.73 25.79 -6.05
C TYR A 18 0.33 26.63 -4.82
N PRO A 19 -0.27 27.81 -5.01
CA PRO A 19 -0.69 28.70 -3.92
C PRO A 19 -1.64 28.05 -2.92
N GLN A 20 -2.46 27.08 -3.37
CA GLN A 20 -3.37 26.32 -2.50
C GLN A 20 -2.66 25.44 -1.45
N PHE A 21 -1.37 25.17 -1.63
CA PHE A 21 -0.56 24.34 -0.73
C PHE A 21 0.53 25.16 -0.01
N GLU A 22 0.41 26.49 -0.01
CA GLU A 22 1.35 27.38 0.67
C GLU A 22 1.50 27.02 2.16
N THR A 23 0.40 26.75 2.86
CA THR A 23 0.43 26.43 4.29
C THR A 23 1.25 25.16 4.58
N PRO A 24 0.99 23.97 3.99
CA PRO A 24 1.80 22.78 4.24
C PRO A 24 3.26 22.95 3.79
N TYR A 25 3.56 23.62 2.67
CA TYR A 25 4.95 23.82 2.24
C TYR A 25 5.75 24.74 3.17
N THR A 26 5.11 25.76 3.76
CA THR A 26 5.75 26.61 4.78
C THR A 26 6.00 25.84 6.08
N GLU A 27 5.07 24.98 6.49
CA GLU A 27 5.25 24.07 7.62
C GLU A 27 6.42 23.11 7.39
N PHE A 28 6.50 22.46 6.21
CA PHE A 28 7.63 21.57 5.87
C PHE A 28 8.97 22.29 5.96
N SER A 29 9.04 23.51 5.41
CA SER A 29 10.25 24.33 5.47
C SER A 29 10.67 24.68 6.90
N GLY A 30 9.69 25.02 7.76
CA GLY A 30 9.93 25.33 9.16
C GLY A 30 10.38 24.12 9.98
N LEU A 31 9.72 22.98 9.79
CA LEU A 31 10.06 21.71 10.44
C LEU A 31 11.42 21.19 9.97
N TYR A 32 11.73 21.32 8.69
CA TYR A 32 13.02 20.96 8.11
C TYR A 32 14.17 21.81 8.68
N LYS A 33 14.01 23.14 8.74
CA LYS A 33 15.01 24.05 9.35
C LYS A 33 15.26 23.73 10.82
N ARG A 34 14.23 23.29 11.55
CA ARG A 34 14.31 22.89 12.96
C ARG A 34 14.74 21.43 13.16
N ARG A 35 14.96 20.66 12.08
CA ARG A 35 15.29 19.23 12.10
C ARG A 35 14.30 18.38 12.92
N LEU A 36 13.02 18.75 12.86
CA LEU A 36 11.94 18.05 13.54
C LEU A 36 11.38 16.96 12.62
N TRP A 37 12.06 15.81 12.57
CA TRP A 37 11.75 14.74 11.60
C TRP A 37 10.43 14.02 11.86
N HIS A 38 10.08 13.78 13.13
CA HIS A 38 8.83 13.07 13.46
C HIS A 38 7.59 13.89 13.06
N PRO A 39 7.46 15.17 13.47
CA PRO A 39 6.34 16.01 13.02
C PRO A 39 6.36 16.26 11.51
N LEU A 40 7.54 16.34 10.89
CA LEU A 40 7.65 16.46 9.43
C LEU A 40 7.09 15.22 8.74
N THR A 41 7.41 14.03 9.23
CA THR A 41 6.90 12.77 8.66
C THR A 41 5.38 12.69 8.76
N GLU A 42 4.80 13.10 9.89
CA GLU A 42 3.35 13.12 10.09
C GLU A 42 2.65 14.14 9.18
N SER A 43 3.19 15.36 9.07
CA SER A 43 2.64 16.40 8.21
C SER A 43 2.76 16.00 6.72
N LEU A 44 3.87 15.39 6.31
CA LEU A 44 4.04 14.82 4.96
C LEU A 44 3.02 13.70 4.69
N LEU A 45 2.81 12.79 5.65
CA LEU A 45 1.84 11.72 5.52
C LEU A 45 0.42 12.30 5.39
N ALA A 46 0.03 13.21 6.27
CA ALA A 46 -1.28 13.86 6.22
C ALA A 46 -1.49 14.56 4.86
N PHE A 47 -0.50 15.28 4.36
CA PHE A 47 -0.53 15.92 3.05
C PHE A 47 -0.72 14.89 1.92
N VAL A 48 0.11 13.85 1.86
CA VAL A 48 0.04 12.83 0.79
C VAL A 48 -1.30 12.09 0.77
N PHE A 49 -1.90 11.84 1.94
CA PHE A 49 -3.19 11.15 2.05
C PHE A 49 -4.41 12.08 1.87
N ALA A 50 -4.35 13.35 2.28
CA ALA A 50 -5.44 14.31 2.12
C ALA A 50 -5.70 14.68 0.65
N GLN A 51 -4.69 14.51 -0.22
CA GLN A 51 -4.73 15.00 -1.59
C GLN A 51 -5.19 13.96 -2.63
N GLY A 52 -6.00 12.99 -2.18
CA GLY A 52 -6.41 11.79 -2.93
C GLY A 52 -6.89 12.00 -4.38
N SER A 53 -7.47 13.17 -4.69
CA SER A 53 -8.08 13.48 -6.01
C SER A 53 -7.35 14.57 -6.81
N PHE A 54 -6.56 15.46 -6.18
CA PHE A 54 -6.07 16.68 -6.84
C PHE A 54 -4.67 16.54 -7.45
N ILE A 55 -3.77 15.72 -6.87
CA ILE A 55 -2.38 15.57 -7.36
C ILE A 55 -2.22 14.41 -8.35
N THR A 56 -3.25 13.64 -8.66
CA THR A 56 -3.14 12.48 -9.58
C THR A 56 -2.73 12.86 -11.01
N SER A 57 -2.83 14.14 -11.39
CA SER A 57 -2.56 14.59 -12.76
C SER A 57 -1.25 15.38 -12.94
N SER A 58 -0.59 15.81 -11.87
CA SER A 58 0.67 16.58 -11.96
C SER A 58 1.75 15.90 -11.12
N SER A 59 2.94 15.64 -11.69
CA SER A 59 4.09 14.90 -11.12
C SER A 59 4.66 15.41 -9.79
N ASN A 60 3.98 16.33 -9.10
CA ASN A 60 4.44 17.01 -7.90
C ASN A 60 4.90 16.04 -6.80
N LEU A 61 4.20 14.91 -6.52
CA LEU A 61 4.68 14.01 -5.46
C LEU A 61 5.96 13.25 -5.84
N ILE A 62 6.15 12.96 -7.13
CA ILE A 62 7.39 12.32 -7.63
C ILE A 62 8.55 13.33 -7.50
N ASP A 63 8.32 14.57 -7.90
CA ASP A 63 9.32 15.64 -7.80
C ASP A 63 9.65 15.98 -6.33
N LEU A 64 8.62 16.04 -5.47
CA LEU A 64 8.77 16.20 -4.02
C LEU A 64 9.59 15.06 -3.42
N TYR A 65 9.41 13.84 -3.90
CA TYR A 65 10.19 12.72 -3.42
C TYR A 65 11.68 12.87 -3.76
N PHE A 66 12.00 13.06 -5.04
CA PHE A 66 13.39 13.09 -5.49
C PHE A 66 14.15 14.34 -5.04
N ASN A 67 13.49 15.50 -4.95
CA ASN A 67 14.16 16.76 -4.59
C ASN A 67 14.19 17.02 -3.09
N PHE A 68 13.27 16.44 -2.31
CA PHE A 68 13.15 16.70 -0.87
C PHE A 68 13.27 15.42 -0.03
N ILE A 69 12.35 14.47 -0.18
CA ILE A 69 12.21 13.31 0.73
C ILE A 69 13.43 12.39 0.66
N GLN A 70 13.99 12.15 -0.52
CA GLN A 70 15.19 11.30 -0.71
C GLN A 70 16.40 11.82 0.09
N GLY A 71 16.47 13.13 0.35
CA GLY A 71 17.56 13.73 1.13
C GLY A 71 17.49 13.45 2.64
N ILE A 72 16.31 13.13 3.16
CA ILE A 72 16.04 12.95 4.60
C ILE A 72 15.58 11.54 4.96
N GLU A 73 15.52 10.63 3.99
CA GLU A 73 14.96 9.29 4.12
C GLU A 73 15.48 8.50 5.34
N ASN A 74 16.77 8.61 5.65
CA ASN A 74 17.42 7.93 6.78
C ASN A 74 16.98 8.43 8.16
N GLU A 75 16.44 9.64 8.23
CA GLU A 75 16.01 10.29 9.47
C GLU A 75 14.50 10.09 9.73
N LEU A 76 13.76 9.59 8.74
CA LEU A 76 12.31 9.40 8.81
C LEU A 76 11.96 8.02 9.35
N ASN A 77 10.75 7.90 9.91
CA ASN A 77 10.22 6.61 10.31
C ASN A 77 10.04 5.70 9.06
N PRO A 78 10.65 4.50 9.02
CA PRO A 78 10.59 3.61 7.86
C PRO A 78 9.17 3.21 7.45
N TYR A 79 8.28 2.98 8.42
CA TYR A 79 6.89 2.59 8.15
C TYR A 79 6.08 3.74 7.54
N SER A 80 6.18 4.94 8.12
CA SER A 80 5.49 6.13 7.59
C SER A 80 6.01 6.50 6.20
N LEU A 81 7.32 6.41 6.00
CA LEU A 81 7.95 6.57 4.68
C LEU A 81 7.42 5.54 3.70
N ALA A 82 7.31 4.27 4.09
CA ALA A 82 6.79 3.23 3.21
C ALA A 82 5.37 3.54 2.73
N ARG A 83 4.50 4.06 3.61
CA ARG A 83 3.16 4.51 3.22
C ARG A 83 3.18 5.64 2.20
N ILE A 84 4.09 6.61 2.37
CA ILE A 84 4.27 7.74 1.43
C ILE A 84 4.76 7.22 0.08
N VAL A 85 5.81 6.40 0.07
CA VAL A 85 6.41 5.79 -1.12
C VAL A 85 5.40 4.93 -1.88
N THR A 86 4.60 4.13 -1.18
CA THR A 86 3.50 3.36 -1.78
C THR A 86 2.50 4.27 -2.49
N ARG A 87 2.16 5.43 -1.91
CA ARG A 87 1.26 6.39 -2.58
C ARG A 87 1.90 7.05 -3.80
N ILE A 88 3.18 7.39 -3.74
CA ILE A 88 3.95 7.96 -4.87
C ILE A 88 4.05 6.95 -6.01
N SER A 89 4.27 5.66 -5.70
CA SER A 89 4.38 4.59 -6.70
C SER A 89 3.14 4.50 -7.61
N LYS A 90 1.96 4.81 -7.06
CA LYS A 90 0.68 4.81 -7.79
C LYS A 90 0.50 5.99 -8.74
N GLN A 91 1.38 7.00 -8.69
CA GLN A 91 1.35 8.14 -9.61
C GLN A 91 2.20 7.94 -10.87
N PHE A 92 3.06 6.92 -10.91
CA PHE A 92 3.81 6.61 -12.13
C PHE A 92 2.85 6.11 -13.21
N GLN A 93 2.92 6.73 -14.39
CA GLN A 93 2.16 6.30 -15.56
C GLN A 93 2.70 4.97 -16.13
N ASP A 94 4.01 4.76 -16.03
CA ASP A 94 4.68 3.54 -16.47
C ASP A 94 4.87 2.56 -15.30
N LEU A 95 4.25 1.38 -15.44
CA LEU A 95 4.33 0.28 -14.46
C LEU A 95 5.77 -0.17 -14.21
N LEU A 96 6.63 -0.15 -15.24
CA LEU A 96 8.02 -0.58 -15.10
C LEU A 96 8.83 0.42 -14.27
N GLN A 97 8.56 1.72 -14.45
CA GLN A 97 9.20 2.76 -13.65
C GLN A 97 8.76 2.66 -12.18
N GLY A 98 7.47 2.50 -11.92
CA GLY A 98 6.94 2.28 -10.57
C GLY A 98 7.54 1.03 -9.91
N LEU A 99 7.69 -0.06 -10.65
CA LEU A 99 8.30 -1.29 -10.15
C LEU A 99 9.78 -1.11 -9.83
N SER A 100 10.56 -0.49 -10.72
CA SER A 100 11.98 -0.24 -10.49
C SER A 100 12.21 0.66 -9.28
N PHE A 101 11.39 1.70 -9.13
CA PHE A 101 11.38 2.57 -7.97
C PHE A 101 11.14 1.80 -6.68
N MET A 102 10.09 0.97 -6.61
CA MET A 102 9.79 0.18 -5.42
C MET A 102 10.88 -0.84 -5.08
N GLN A 103 11.48 -1.50 -6.08
CA GLN A 103 12.60 -2.41 -5.88
C GLN A 103 13.83 -1.69 -5.31
N ASP A 104 14.15 -0.50 -5.82
CA ASP A 104 15.25 0.31 -5.31
C ASP A 104 15.03 0.70 -3.84
N ARG A 105 13.78 0.99 -3.43
CA ARG A 105 13.46 1.31 -2.02
C ARG A 105 13.59 0.11 -1.11
N VAL A 106 13.17 -1.07 -1.54
CA VAL A 106 13.42 -2.32 -0.80
C VAL A 106 14.92 -2.52 -0.58
N MET A 107 15.75 -2.31 -1.61
CA MET A 107 17.20 -2.46 -1.50
C MET A 107 17.83 -1.45 -0.54
N THR A 108 17.39 -0.18 -0.57
CA THR A 108 17.84 0.84 0.39
C THR A 108 17.44 0.50 1.82
N LEU A 109 16.22 0.03 2.05
CA LEU A 109 15.75 -0.40 3.37
C LEU A 109 16.59 -1.57 3.92
N LEU A 110 16.95 -2.54 3.07
CA LEU A 110 17.83 -3.64 3.45
C LEU A 110 19.28 -3.18 3.73
N GLN A 111 19.77 -2.17 3.01
CA GLN A 111 21.07 -1.56 3.30
C GLN A 111 21.09 -0.85 4.65
N ILE A 112 20.08 -0.05 4.96
CA ILE A 112 19.93 0.62 6.26
C ILE A 112 19.89 -0.42 7.40
N SER A 113 19.18 -1.53 7.18
CA SER A 113 19.14 -2.63 8.14
C SER A 113 20.53 -3.26 8.35
N ASN A 114 21.31 -3.47 7.29
CA ASN A 114 22.68 -4.00 7.40
C ASN A 114 23.66 -3.01 8.06
N GLU A 115 23.58 -1.72 7.73
CA GLU A 115 24.47 -0.68 8.26
C GLU A 115 24.26 -0.44 9.76
N ALA A 116 23.05 -0.67 10.28
CA ALA A 116 22.77 -0.63 11.72
C ALA A 116 23.50 -1.74 12.51
N GLY A 117 23.93 -2.82 11.84
CA GLY A 117 24.72 -3.90 12.42
C GLY A 117 26.24 -3.72 12.32
N ASP A 118 26.72 -2.80 11.47
CA ASP A 118 28.15 -2.70 11.13
C ASP A 118 28.60 -1.22 11.16
N ASN A 119 29.06 -0.76 12.32
CA ASN A 119 29.75 0.52 12.50
C ASN A 119 31.10 0.50 11.76
N LYS A 120 31.09 0.63 10.42
CA LYS A 120 32.20 1.06 9.54
C LYS A 120 31.86 0.75 8.07
N SER A 121 31.11 1.60 7.36
CA SER A 121 31.15 1.67 5.87
C SER A 121 30.43 2.89 5.26
N GLN A 122 30.69 4.10 5.73
CA GLN A 122 30.15 5.34 5.13
C GLN A 122 30.81 5.76 3.79
N ALA A 123 31.36 4.85 2.97
CA ALA A 123 32.21 5.25 1.84
C ALA A 123 31.88 4.66 0.45
N LYS A 124 30.69 4.10 0.19
CA LYS A 124 30.38 3.50 -1.13
C LYS A 124 29.07 3.94 -1.81
N ILE A 125 28.59 5.14 -1.53
CA ILE A 125 27.26 5.60 -2.01
C ILE A 125 27.25 6.18 -3.45
N LYS A 126 28.39 6.39 -4.14
CA LYS A 126 28.39 7.14 -5.43
C LYS A 126 28.56 6.37 -6.75
N ALA A 127 28.63 5.04 -6.75
CA ALA A 127 29.02 4.30 -7.96
C ALA A 127 27.95 3.42 -8.64
N LYS A 128 26.75 3.24 -8.08
CA LYS A 128 25.83 2.16 -8.53
C LYS A 128 24.63 2.57 -9.38
N THR A 129 24.42 3.85 -9.68
CA THR A 129 23.23 4.31 -10.44
C THR A 129 23.22 3.86 -11.92
N LYS A 130 24.36 3.40 -12.47
CA LYS A 130 24.45 2.98 -13.88
C LYS A 130 24.20 1.48 -14.11
N ASP A 131 24.20 0.66 -13.06
CA ASP A 131 24.02 -0.80 -13.14
C ASP A 131 22.56 -1.26 -12.99
N ASN A 132 21.63 -0.37 -12.64
CA ASN A 132 20.24 -0.72 -12.32
C ASN A 132 19.47 -1.31 -13.52
N ALA A 133 19.76 -0.90 -14.76
CA ALA A 133 19.10 -1.45 -15.95
C ALA A 133 19.45 -2.93 -16.23
N ASN A 134 20.67 -3.36 -15.85
CA ASN A 134 21.13 -4.75 -15.98
C ASN A 134 20.79 -5.62 -14.77
N LEU A 135 20.47 -5.00 -13.63
CA LEU A 135 20.00 -5.69 -12.42
C LEU A 135 18.52 -6.06 -12.54
N ILE A 136 17.67 -5.16 -13.06
CA ILE A 136 16.23 -5.42 -13.27
C ILE A 136 16.02 -6.62 -14.22
N THR A 137 16.84 -6.74 -15.26
CA THR A 137 16.82 -7.87 -16.20
C THR A 137 17.35 -9.18 -15.60
N LYS A 138 18.31 -9.13 -14.65
CA LYS A 138 18.77 -10.32 -13.91
C LYS A 138 17.84 -10.75 -12.78
N ILE A 139 17.15 -9.80 -12.13
CA ILE A 139 16.12 -10.05 -11.11
C ILE A 139 14.91 -10.75 -11.72
N ALA A 140 14.58 -10.45 -12.98
CA ALA A 140 13.52 -11.13 -13.72
C ALA A 140 13.79 -12.63 -13.98
N THR A 141 15.05 -13.08 -13.93
CA THR A 141 15.46 -14.48 -14.19
C THR A 141 15.77 -15.31 -12.94
N LYS A 142 15.81 -14.72 -11.75
CA LYS A 142 16.03 -15.45 -10.49
C LYS A 142 14.71 -15.79 -9.83
N ASN A 143 14.68 -16.96 -9.19
CA ASN A 143 13.52 -17.45 -8.44
C ASN A 143 13.12 -16.39 -7.39
N GLN A 144 11.91 -15.85 -7.47
CA GLN A 144 11.49 -14.70 -6.67
C GLN A 144 11.44 -15.07 -5.19
N GLN A 145 11.09 -16.32 -4.89
CA GLN A 145 11.16 -16.90 -3.54
C GLN A 145 12.58 -16.93 -2.94
N GLU A 146 13.63 -17.27 -3.72
CA GLU A 146 15.02 -17.24 -3.21
C GLU A 146 15.47 -15.82 -2.89
N THR A 147 15.04 -14.85 -3.71
CA THR A 147 15.33 -13.43 -3.49
C THR A 147 14.66 -12.94 -2.21
N LEU A 148 13.37 -13.26 -2.02
CA LEU A 148 12.62 -12.92 -0.80
C LEU A 148 13.19 -13.60 0.46
N GLN A 149 13.62 -14.86 0.36
CA GLN A 149 14.30 -15.58 1.45
C GLN A 149 15.63 -14.91 1.82
N SER A 150 16.41 -14.46 0.83
CA SER A 150 17.66 -13.74 1.09
C SER A 150 17.41 -12.40 1.79
N HIS A 151 16.39 -11.64 1.38
CA HIS A 151 15.98 -10.41 2.05
C HIS A 151 15.57 -10.66 3.51
N LEU A 152 14.83 -11.74 3.75
CA LEU A 152 14.42 -12.11 5.09
C LEU A 152 15.58 -12.59 5.96
N SER A 153 16.59 -13.27 5.41
CA SER A 153 17.81 -13.60 6.17
C SER A 153 18.58 -12.36 6.61
N ILE A 154 18.65 -11.34 5.76
CA ILE A 154 19.25 -10.04 6.08
C ILE A 154 18.46 -9.34 7.20
N LEU A 155 17.13 -9.38 7.13
CA LEU A 155 16.28 -8.80 8.17
C LEU A 155 16.32 -9.59 9.49
N LYS A 156 16.63 -10.89 9.44
CA LYS A 156 16.72 -11.79 10.61
C LYS A 156 18.06 -11.75 11.35
N SER A 157 19.17 -11.37 10.68
CA SER A 157 20.50 -11.37 11.31
C SER A 157 20.67 -10.29 12.39
N ASN A 158 19.77 -9.30 12.43
CA ASN A 158 19.76 -8.25 13.43
C ASN A 158 18.84 -8.66 14.58
N GLY A 159 19.42 -9.08 15.71
CA GLY A 159 18.78 -9.74 16.87
C GLY A 159 17.64 -8.98 17.59
N ARG A 160 17.17 -7.86 17.05
CA ARG A 160 15.87 -7.23 17.35
C ARG A 160 15.31 -6.68 16.04
N MET A 161 14.31 -7.32 15.46
CA MET A 161 13.60 -6.75 14.31
C MET A 161 12.81 -5.54 14.80
N ASP A 162 13.19 -4.33 14.38
CA ASP A 162 12.30 -3.18 14.51
C ASP A 162 11.03 -3.46 13.71
N THR A 163 9.90 -3.56 14.40
CA THR A 163 8.58 -3.83 13.82
C THR A 163 8.24 -2.84 12.70
N ASN A 164 8.76 -1.61 12.79
CA ASN A 164 8.62 -0.57 11.76
C ASN A 164 9.35 -0.92 10.45
N ILE A 165 10.57 -1.47 10.51
CA ILE A 165 11.35 -1.85 9.32
C ILE A 165 10.68 -3.05 8.64
N LEU A 166 10.22 -4.02 9.43
CA LEU A 166 9.51 -5.19 8.90
C LEU A 166 8.18 -4.77 8.27
N SER A 167 7.42 -3.89 8.92
CA SER A 167 6.16 -3.36 8.38
C SER A 167 6.38 -2.57 7.08
N ALA A 168 7.45 -1.76 7.02
CA ALA A 168 7.85 -1.04 5.80
C ALA A 168 8.18 -2.01 4.65
N TYR A 169 8.96 -3.05 4.94
CA TYR A 169 9.28 -4.10 3.97
C TYR A 169 8.02 -4.78 3.43
N VAL A 170 7.09 -5.16 4.30
CA VAL A 170 5.81 -5.77 3.90
C VAL A 170 5.02 -4.85 2.99
N LEU A 171 4.87 -3.57 3.35
CA LEU A 171 4.15 -2.60 2.52
C LEU A 171 4.78 -2.43 1.13
N HIS A 172 6.11 -2.41 1.04
CA HIS A 172 6.80 -2.34 -0.25
C HIS A 172 6.60 -3.61 -1.09
N GLN A 173 6.71 -4.80 -0.50
CA GLN A 173 6.47 -6.05 -1.21
C GLN A 173 5.02 -6.19 -1.68
N LEU A 174 4.07 -5.74 -0.86
CA LEU A 174 2.66 -5.69 -1.20
C LEU A 174 2.40 -4.81 -2.42
N GLU A 175 2.96 -3.61 -2.46
CA GLU A 175 2.77 -2.74 -3.61
C GLU A 175 3.46 -3.28 -4.87
N ILE A 176 4.62 -3.93 -4.74
CA ILE A 176 5.25 -4.64 -5.86
C ILE A 176 4.32 -5.76 -6.37
N ALA A 177 3.67 -6.52 -5.48
CA ALA A 177 2.70 -7.54 -5.86
C ALA A 177 1.47 -6.95 -6.57
N HIS A 178 1.00 -5.78 -6.13
CA HIS A 178 -0.08 -5.05 -6.78
C HIS A 178 0.32 -4.57 -8.19
N ILE A 179 1.54 -4.04 -8.36
CA ILE A 179 2.05 -3.66 -9.69
C ILE A 179 2.16 -4.89 -10.61
N TYR A 180 2.62 -6.04 -10.11
CA TYR A 180 2.63 -7.28 -10.90
C TYR A 180 1.23 -7.76 -11.29
N LEU A 181 0.24 -7.57 -10.42
CA LEU A 181 -1.15 -7.91 -10.73
C LEU A 181 -1.71 -7.01 -11.84
N ILE A 182 -1.38 -5.71 -11.83
CA ILE A 182 -1.76 -4.79 -12.90
C ILE A 182 -1.02 -5.12 -14.21
N GLY A 183 0.24 -5.54 -14.12
CA GLY A 183 1.07 -5.97 -15.24
C GLY A 183 0.77 -7.37 -15.81
N ASP A 184 -0.38 -7.96 -15.47
CA ASP A 184 -0.85 -9.28 -15.92
C ASP A 184 0.11 -10.46 -15.60
N LEU A 185 0.84 -10.37 -14.48
CA LEU A 185 1.75 -11.41 -13.99
C LEU A 185 1.27 -11.99 -12.64
N PRO A 186 0.15 -12.73 -12.61
CA PRO A 186 -0.44 -13.18 -11.36
C PRO A 186 0.40 -14.20 -10.58
N GLN A 187 1.21 -15.02 -11.26
CA GLN A 187 2.05 -16.03 -10.60
C GLN A 187 3.04 -15.39 -9.62
N LYS A 188 3.72 -14.32 -10.06
CA LYS A 188 4.66 -13.55 -9.24
C LYS A 188 3.97 -12.86 -8.06
N CYS A 189 2.74 -12.39 -8.26
CA CYS A 189 1.93 -11.82 -7.19
C CYS A 189 1.61 -12.87 -6.12
N PHE A 190 1.19 -14.07 -6.53
CA PHE A 190 0.90 -15.17 -5.60
C PHE A 190 2.11 -15.60 -4.79
N GLU A 191 3.29 -15.75 -5.41
CA GLU A 191 4.53 -16.11 -4.71
C GLU A 191 4.88 -15.10 -3.60
N ILE A 192 4.71 -13.79 -3.86
CA ILE A 192 4.90 -12.77 -2.83
C ILE A 192 3.87 -12.93 -1.71
N LEU A 193 2.58 -13.08 -2.04
CA LEU A 193 1.51 -13.17 -1.04
C LEU A 193 1.65 -14.40 -0.13
N GLU A 194 2.05 -15.54 -0.69
CA GLU A 194 2.31 -16.78 0.05
C GLU A 194 3.55 -16.65 0.95
N PHE A 195 4.60 -16.00 0.45
CA PHE A 195 5.79 -15.73 1.25
C PHE A 195 5.48 -14.82 2.44
N LEU A 196 4.73 -13.73 2.22
CA LEU A 196 4.38 -12.77 3.27
C LEU A 196 3.49 -13.39 4.35
N SER A 197 2.50 -14.20 3.95
CA SER A 197 1.58 -14.85 4.90
C SER A 197 2.27 -15.88 5.78
N SER A 198 3.19 -16.67 5.21
CA SER A 198 3.86 -17.76 5.93
C SER A 198 5.00 -17.30 6.83
N GLN A 199 5.75 -16.26 6.44
CA GLN A 199 7.02 -15.91 7.11
C GLN A 199 6.99 -14.64 7.96
N ILE A 200 6.12 -13.68 7.61
CA ILE A 200 6.20 -12.31 8.15
C ILE A 200 4.97 -11.95 8.96
N LEU A 201 3.77 -12.30 8.50
CA LEU A 201 2.52 -11.92 9.17
C LEU A 201 2.47 -12.40 10.62
N PHE A 202 2.87 -13.65 10.90
CA PHE A 202 2.89 -14.21 12.26
C PHE A 202 3.83 -13.46 13.23
N LYS A 203 4.78 -12.69 12.72
CA LYS A 203 5.76 -11.94 13.55
C LYS A 203 5.35 -10.50 13.83
N LEU A 204 4.35 -9.99 13.10
CA LEU A 204 3.85 -8.64 13.27
C LEU A 204 2.69 -8.66 14.26
N GLU A 205 3.00 -8.46 15.54
CA GLU A 205 1.99 -8.24 16.57
C GLU A 205 1.34 -6.85 16.37
N ASN A 206 0.01 -6.81 16.21
CA ASN A 206 -0.85 -5.63 16.35
C ASN A 206 -0.77 -4.48 15.32
N VAL A 207 -0.33 -4.70 14.08
CA VAL A 207 -0.40 -3.64 13.04
C VAL A 207 -1.61 -3.82 12.12
N SER A 208 -2.82 -3.49 12.59
CA SER A 208 -4.08 -3.63 11.83
C SER A 208 -4.01 -3.03 10.41
N ALA A 209 -3.31 -1.89 10.27
CA ALA A 209 -3.13 -1.21 8.99
C ALA A 209 -2.29 -1.99 7.94
N VAL A 210 -1.39 -2.88 8.36
CA VAL A 210 -0.62 -3.73 7.43
C VAL A 210 -1.48 -4.91 6.98
N TYR A 211 -2.25 -5.49 7.90
CA TYR A 211 -3.20 -6.55 7.57
C TYR A 211 -4.28 -6.08 6.59
N SER A 212 -4.80 -4.86 6.76
CA SER A 212 -5.80 -4.31 5.85
C SER A 212 -5.27 -4.18 4.41
N GLU A 213 -4.06 -3.65 4.21
CA GLU A 213 -3.47 -3.54 2.87
C GLU A 213 -3.12 -4.92 2.29
N TYR A 214 -2.67 -5.87 3.12
CA TYR A 214 -2.44 -7.27 2.72
C TYR A 214 -3.72 -7.92 2.17
N TYR A 215 -4.80 -7.89 2.97
CA TYR A 215 -6.06 -8.53 2.56
C TYR A 215 -6.71 -7.80 1.37
N LYS A 216 -6.51 -6.49 1.22
CA LYS A 216 -6.95 -5.74 0.05
C LYS A 216 -6.35 -6.29 -1.26
N ILE A 217 -5.04 -6.53 -1.27
CA ILE A 217 -4.36 -7.06 -2.47
C ILE A 217 -4.75 -8.52 -2.71
N CYS A 218 -4.93 -9.32 -1.65
CA CYS A 218 -5.47 -10.68 -1.78
C CYS A 218 -6.87 -10.67 -2.43
N VAL A 219 -7.77 -9.80 -1.99
CA VAL A 219 -9.12 -9.62 -2.57
C VAL A 219 -9.03 -9.28 -4.05
N GLN A 220 -8.16 -8.33 -4.43
CA GLN A 220 -7.94 -7.98 -5.84
C GLN A 220 -7.39 -9.17 -6.66
N TYR A 221 -6.42 -9.91 -6.11
CA TYR A 221 -5.86 -11.09 -6.76
C TYR A 221 -6.92 -12.18 -7.00
N TYR A 222 -7.70 -12.53 -5.97
CA TYR A 222 -8.72 -13.57 -6.10
C TYR A 222 -9.90 -13.15 -6.98
N LYS A 223 -10.17 -11.85 -7.08
CA LYS A 223 -11.13 -11.30 -8.04
C LYS A 223 -10.69 -11.56 -9.48
N VAL A 224 -9.42 -11.30 -9.80
CA VAL A 224 -8.84 -11.59 -11.13
C VAL A 224 -8.84 -13.10 -11.42
N MET A 225 -8.54 -13.92 -10.40
CA MET A 225 -8.55 -15.39 -10.50
C MET A 225 -9.94 -16.01 -10.62
N LYS A 226 -11.01 -15.23 -10.39
CA LYS A 226 -12.41 -15.69 -10.38
C LYS A 226 -12.67 -16.86 -9.43
N LYS A 227 -11.93 -16.92 -8.30
CA LYS A 227 -12.11 -17.94 -7.26
C LYS A 227 -13.01 -17.38 -6.15
N ALA A 228 -14.32 -17.61 -6.26
CA ALA A 228 -15.33 -17.03 -5.38
C ALA A 228 -15.14 -17.39 -3.89
N ASP A 229 -14.85 -18.67 -3.58
CA ASP A 229 -14.69 -19.12 -2.19
C ASP A 229 -13.51 -18.43 -1.47
N GLU A 230 -12.35 -18.39 -2.12
CA GLU A 230 -11.15 -17.76 -1.57
C GLU A 230 -11.28 -16.24 -1.51
N TYR A 231 -11.91 -15.65 -2.53
CA TYR A 231 -12.23 -14.23 -2.55
C TYR A 231 -13.08 -13.86 -1.33
N LEU A 232 -14.17 -14.59 -1.08
CA LEU A 232 -15.07 -14.32 0.04
C LEU A 232 -14.34 -14.39 1.38
N ARG A 233 -13.52 -15.43 1.58
CA ARG A 233 -12.74 -15.60 2.82
C ARG A 233 -11.79 -14.42 3.08
N HIS A 234 -11.03 -13.99 2.07
CA HIS A 234 -10.11 -12.86 2.22
C HIS A 234 -10.84 -11.52 2.30
N ALA A 235 -11.98 -11.39 1.63
CA ALA A 235 -12.84 -10.21 1.76
C ALA A 235 -13.38 -10.08 3.19
N MET A 236 -13.81 -11.17 3.82
CA MET A 236 -14.24 -11.13 5.23
C MET A 236 -13.12 -10.72 6.17
N TYR A 237 -11.89 -11.19 5.96
CA TYR A 237 -10.74 -10.69 6.73
C TYR A 237 -10.48 -9.21 6.48
N PHE A 238 -10.55 -8.76 5.22
CA PHE A 238 -10.45 -7.34 4.89
C PHE A 238 -11.50 -6.51 5.65
N LEU A 239 -12.76 -6.98 5.72
CA LEU A 239 -13.83 -6.38 6.53
C LEU A 239 -13.48 -6.26 8.02
N GLN A 240 -12.76 -7.21 8.59
CA GLN A 240 -12.40 -7.18 10.00
C GLN A 240 -11.27 -6.20 10.34
N TYR A 241 -10.33 -5.98 9.43
CA TYR A 241 -9.13 -5.18 9.70
C TYR A 241 -9.23 -3.71 9.28
N THR A 242 -10.23 -3.34 8.49
CA THR A 242 -10.45 -1.94 8.09
C THR A 242 -11.51 -1.26 8.94
N ASP A 243 -11.24 -0.03 9.36
CA ASP A 243 -12.23 0.82 10.00
C ASP A 243 -13.14 1.49 8.97
N TRP A 244 -14.35 0.97 8.81
CA TRP A 244 -15.37 1.45 7.86
C TRP A 244 -16.08 2.74 8.29
N THR A 245 -15.92 3.12 9.56
CA THR A 245 -16.58 4.25 10.23
C THR A 245 -15.95 5.60 9.91
N VAL A 246 -14.67 5.61 9.50
CA VAL A 246 -14.00 6.83 9.08
C VAL A 246 -14.44 7.14 7.64
N ALA A 247 -15.16 8.26 7.48
CA ALA A 247 -15.75 8.72 6.22
C ALA A 247 -14.75 8.96 5.07
N ASN A 248 -13.44 8.85 5.31
CA ASN A 248 -12.40 9.41 4.43
C ASN A 248 -11.51 8.41 3.68
N THR A 249 -11.75 7.10 3.75
CA THR A 249 -10.76 6.14 3.18
C THR A 249 -11.15 5.51 1.84
N ILE A 250 -12.45 5.38 1.53
CA ILE A 250 -12.94 4.68 0.33
C ILE A 250 -14.11 5.48 -0.26
N LEU A 251 -14.10 5.73 -1.58
CA LEU A 251 -15.18 6.45 -2.25
C LEU A 251 -16.51 5.68 -2.08
N SER A 252 -17.64 6.41 -2.01
CA SER A 252 -18.97 5.79 -1.91
C SER A 252 -19.24 4.78 -3.05
N THR A 253 -18.70 5.06 -4.24
CA THR A 253 -18.77 4.18 -5.41
C THR A 253 -17.96 2.89 -5.24
N GLU A 254 -16.72 2.97 -4.74
CA GLU A 254 -15.87 1.81 -4.49
C GLU A 254 -16.45 0.91 -3.39
N LYS A 255 -17.08 1.49 -2.36
CA LYS A 255 -17.81 0.74 -1.32
C LYS A 255 -18.96 -0.07 -1.93
N LEU A 256 -19.70 0.52 -2.86
CA LEU A 256 -20.81 -0.15 -3.56
C LEU A 256 -20.31 -1.29 -4.45
N MET A 257 -19.23 -1.08 -5.22
CA MET A 257 -18.64 -2.14 -6.04
C MET A 257 -18.16 -3.32 -5.18
N LEU A 258 -17.46 -3.03 -4.08
CA LEU A 258 -16.99 -4.06 -3.16
C LEU A 258 -18.16 -4.83 -2.52
N ALA A 259 -19.22 -4.13 -2.11
CA ALA A 259 -20.42 -4.77 -1.55
C ALA A 259 -21.09 -5.70 -2.56
N ASN A 260 -21.21 -5.27 -3.82
CA ASN A 260 -21.72 -6.10 -4.89
C ASN A 260 -20.84 -7.34 -5.13
N ASP A 261 -19.51 -7.17 -5.22
CA ASP A 261 -18.59 -8.28 -5.46
C ASP A 261 -18.62 -9.31 -4.32
N ILE A 262 -18.70 -8.86 -3.05
CA ILE A 262 -18.81 -9.74 -1.88
C ILE A 262 -20.14 -10.49 -1.89
N ALA A 263 -21.24 -9.79 -2.17
CA ALA A 263 -22.55 -10.38 -2.24
C ALA A 263 -22.65 -11.45 -3.34
N LEU A 264 -22.13 -11.17 -4.54
CA LEU A 264 -22.05 -12.13 -5.62
C LEU A 264 -21.14 -13.32 -5.28
N ALA A 265 -19.97 -13.06 -4.67
CA ALA A 265 -19.08 -14.14 -4.24
C ALA A 265 -19.73 -15.03 -3.19
N ALA A 266 -20.54 -14.46 -2.29
CA ALA A 266 -21.30 -15.23 -1.31
C ALA A 266 -22.32 -16.17 -1.98
N LEU A 267 -23.06 -15.70 -2.98
CA LEU A 267 -24.02 -16.51 -3.74
C LEU A 267 -23.34 -17.59 -4.61
N LEU A 268 -22.17 -17.29 -5.16
CA LEU A 268 -21.41 -18.23 -5.99
C LEU A 268 -20.60 -19.24 -5.17
N SER A 269 -20.31 -18.93 -3.91
CA SER A 269 -19.48 -19.78 -3.08
C SER A 269 -20.21 -21.06 -2.69
N THR A 270 -19.51 -22.19 -2.81
CA THR A 270 -20.05 -23.49 -2.38
C THR A 270 -19.86 -23.73 -0.89
N LYS A 271 -19.00 -22.91 -0.26
CA LYS A 271 -18.56 -23.07 1.13
C LYS A 271 -19.15 -22.04 2.09
N CYS A 272 -19.95 -21.07 1.62
CA CYS A 272 -20.61 -20.12 2.51
C CYS A 272 -21.95 -20.69 2.99
N TYR A 273 -21.99 -21.04 4.28
CA TYR A 273 -23.22 -21.47 4.96
C TYR A 273 -23.74 -20.42 5.94
N ASN A 274 -22.97 -19.36 6.19
CA ASN A 274 -23.30 -18.32 7.17
C ASN A 274 -23.33 -16.93 6.52
N PHE A 275 -24.49 -16.59 5.97
CA PHE A 275 -24.77 -15.27 5.42
C PHE A 275 -25.00 -14.20 6.50
N SER A 276 -25.27 -14.60 7.75
CA SER A 276 -25.57 -13.68 8.86
C SER A 276 -24.43 -12.69 9.10
N ALA A 277 -23.17 -13.16 9.03
CA ALA A 277 -21.99 -12.31 9.21
C ALA A 277 -21.84 -11.25 8.11
N ILE A 278 -22.31 -11.55 6.90
CA ILE A 278 -22.26 -10.65 5.74
C ILE A 278 -23.39 -9.64 5.86
N VAL A 279 -24.64 -10.10 6.02
CA VAL A 279 -25.85 -9.25 6.07
C VAL A 279 -25.80 -8.25 7.23
N THR A 280 -25.21 -8.64 8.37
CA THR A 280 -25.08 -7.76 9.55
C THR A 280 -24.08 -6.62 9.33
N HIS A 281 -23.15 -6.76 8.37
CA HIS A 281 -22.07 -5.81 8.19
C HIS A 281 -22.58 -4.45 7.64
N PRO A 282 -22.13 -3.29 8.17
CA PRO A 282 -22.58 -1.97 7.72
C PRO A 282 -22.39 -1.70 6.23
N LEU A 283 -21.41 -2.35 5.59
CA LEU A 283 -21.17 -2.27 4.14
C LEU A 283 -22.38 -2.75 3.31
N MET A 284 -23.14 -3.74 3.78
CA MET A 284 -24.29 -4.25 3.04
C MET A 284 -25.48 -3.28 3.06
N ARG A 285 -25.55 -2.37 4.04
CA ARG A 285 -26.55 -1.29 4.04
C ARG A 285 -26.32 -0.30 2.89
N VAL A 286 -25.09 -0.19 2.39
CA VAL A 286 -24.79 0.64 1.20
C VAL A 286 -25.54 0.10 -0.04
N LEU A 287 -25.84 -1.19 -0.10
CA LEU A 287 -26.64 -1.78 -1.19
C LEU A 287 -28.12 -1.40 -1.12
N THR A 288 -28.60 -0.97 0.06
CA THR A 288 -30.00 -0.59 0.30
C THR A 288 -30.25 0.91 0.20
N HIS A 289 -29.22 1.74 0.32
CA HIS A 289 -29.35 3.19 0.32
C HIS A 289 -29.26 3.75 -1.11
N ASP A 290 -30.40 4.26 -1.58
CA ASP A 290 -30.61 4.95 -2.86
C ASP A 290 -29.56 6.03 -3.14
N THR A 291 -28.97 5.96 -4.33
CA THR A 291 -28.45 7.14 -5.04
C THR A 291 -28.97 7.08 -6.47
N ASP A 292 -30.14 7.70 -6.69
CA ASP A 292 -30.70 8.28 -7.92
C ASP A 292 -30.64 7.57 -9.29
N ASN A 293 -29.98 6.43 -9.45
CA ASN A 293 -29.92 5.69 -10.71
C ASN A 293 -30.15 4.20 -10.46
N GLU A 294 -31.44 3.84 -10.50
CA GLU A 294 -31.96 2.48 -10.63
C GLU A 294 -31.63 1.50 -9.48
N ARG A 295 -32.62 0.65 -9.17
CA ARG A 295 -32.52 -0.47 -8.23
C ARG A 295 -31.58 -1.57 -8.75
N GLN A 296 -30.34 -1.27 -9.11
CA GLN A 296 -29.43 -2.23 -9.76
C GLN A 296 -28.96 -3.33 -8.81
N TYR A 297 -28.89 -3.07 -7.49
CA TYR A 297 -28.36 -4.02 -6.50
C TYR A 297 -29.32 -4.35 -5.35
N GLY A 298 -30.51 -3.74 -5.31
CA GLY A 298 -31.51 -4.02 -4.27
C GLY A 298 -32.01 -5.48 -4.29
N TRP A 299 -32.10 -6.08 -5.48
CA TRP A 299 -32.42 -7.50 -5.63
C TRP A 299 -31.38 -8.39 -4.94
N LEU A 300 -30.10 -8.02 -5.01
CA LEU A 300 -29.00 -8.83 -4.47
C LEU A 300 -29.04 -8.88 -2.94
N PHE A 301 -29.36 -7.75 -2.31
CA PHE A 301 -29.58 -7.70 -0.86
C PHE A 301 -30.80 -8.52 -0.45
N HIS A 302 -31.90 -8.43 -1.19
CA HIS A 302 -33.10 -9.21 -0.94
C HIS A 302 -32.83 -10.72 -1.10
N THR A 303 -32.19 -11.14 -2.19
CA THR A 303 -31.78 -12.54 -2.42
C THR A 303 -30.91 -13.07 -1.28
N LEU A 304 -29.91 -12.31 -0.82
CA LEU A 304 -29.10 -12.74 0.33
C LEU A 304 -29.92 -12.90 1.61
N ASN A 305 -30.92 -12.05 1.83
CA ASN A 305 -31.81 -12.16 2.98
C ASN A 305 -32.74 -13.37 2.87
N CYS A 306 -33.26 -13.69 1.66
CA CYS A 306 -34.02 -14.90 1.38
C CYS A 306 -33.18 -16.16 1.67
N PHE A 307 -31.93 -16.21 1.20
CA PHE A 307 -30.99 -17.30 1.50
C PHE A 307 -30.67 -17.40 2.99
N HIS A 308 -30.53 -16.27 3.69
CA HIS A 308 -30.31 -16.26 5.13
C HIS A 308 -31.51 -16.83 5.91
N GLN A 309 -32.74 -16.49 5.50
CA GLN A 309 -33.97 -16.94 6.13
C GLN A 309 -34.38 -18.36 5.72
N GLY A 310 -33.76 -18.91 4.65
CA GLY A 310 -34.09 -20.21 4.10
C GLY A 310 -35.42 -20.22 3.33
N ASP A 311 -35.94 -19.05 2.97
CA ASP A 311 -37.20 -18.91 2.25
C ASP A 311 -36.91 -18.64 0.77
N LEU A 312 -37.08 -19.66 -0.07
CA LEU A 312 -36.82 -19.61 -1.52
C LEU A 312 -38.10 -19.32 -2.32
N ILE A 313 -39.20 -18.99 -1.65
CA ILE A 313 -40.55 -18.91 -2.24
C ILE A 313 -41.17 -17.55 -1.88
N GLU A 314 -40.60 -16.44 -2.38
CA GLU A 314 -41.33 -15.18 -2.59
C GLU A 314 -40.97 -14.54 -3.92
#